data_AF-X1FJ64-F1
#
_entry.id   AF-X1FJ64-F1
#
_cell.length_a   1.000
_cell.length_b   1.000
_cell.length_c   1.000
_cell.angle_alpha   90.00
_cell.angle_beta   90.00
_cell.angle_gamma   90.00
#
_symmetry.space_group_name_H-M   'P 1'
#
loop_
_entity.id
_entity.type
_entity.pdbx_description
1 polymer ?
#
loop_
_entity_poly.entity_id
_entity_poly.type
_entity_poly.pdbx_seq_one_letter_code
_entity_poly.pdbx_strand_id
1 'polypeptide(L)'
;MEKDEDLEKFARELQDQIMEKTRKQYSETVINHWQNPRNFRKIDNPDGHAKVKGPCGDTMEMFIKMKDEKISECGFQTDGCATTIVCGSLATELALNKSFTQALGLISA
;
A
#
# COMPACT_ATOMS: atom_id res chain seq x y z
N MET A 1 -35.28 -3.58 -10.80
CA MET A 1 -35.08 -5.00 -11.14
C MET A 1 -34.32 -5.13 -12.46
N GLU A 2 -34.92 -5.07 -13.66
CA GLU A 2 -34.14 -5.20 -14.93
C GLU A 2 -33.02 -4.14 -15.09
N LYS A 3 -33.30 -2.87 -14.79
CA LYS A 3 -32.30 -1.79 -14.86
C LYS A 3 -31.13 -1.95 -13.89
N ASP A 4 -31.33 -2.65 -12.77
CA ASP A 4 -30.27 -2.88 -11.79
C ASP A 4 -29.34 -4.00 -12.26
N GLU A 5 -29.90 -5.06 -12.87
CA GLU A 5 -29.13 -6.17 -13.43
C GLU A 5 -28.25 -5.73 -14.61
N ASP A 6 -28.77 -4.87 -15.48
CA ASP A 6 -28.01 -4.30 -16.60
C ASP A 6 -26.86 -3.41 -16.12
N LEU A 7 -27.10 -2.58 -15.10
CA LEU A 7 -26.07 -1.72 -14.51
C LEU A 7 -24.96 -2.54 -13.85
N GLU A 8 -25.32 -3.56 -13.09
CA GLU A 8 -24.35 -4.44 -12.48
C GLU A 8 -23.53 -5.22 -13.51
N LYS A 9 -24.18 -5.70 -14.59
CA LYS A 9 -23.49 -6.38 -15.68
C LYS A 9 -22.47 -5.45 -16.34
N PHE A 10 -22.87 -4.22 -16.65
CA PHE A 10 -21.96 -3.21 -17.21
C PHE A 10 -20.79 -2.91 -16.26
N ALA A 11 -21.05 -2.76 -14.96
CA ALA A 11 -20.01 -2.52 -13.96
C ALA A 11 -19.01 -3.68 -13.90
N ARG A 12 -19.48 -4.93 -13.94
CA ARG A 12 -18.63 -6.13 -13.98
C ARG A 12 -17.77 -6.17 -15.23
N GLU A 13 -18.36 -5.95 -16.40
CA GLU A 13 -17.63 -5.93 -17.68
C GLU A 13 -16.56 -4.85 -17.72
N LEU A 14 -16.87 -3.65 -17.22
CA LEU A 14 -15.90 -2.55 -17.15
C LEU A 14 -14.76 -2.87 -16.18
N GLN A 15 -15.07 -3.46 -15.02
CA GLN A 15 -14.08 -3.88 -14.03
C GLN A 15 -13.15 -4.96 -14.62
N ASP A 16 -13.68 -5.93 -15.35
CA ASP A 16 -12.89 -6.98 -15.99
C ASP A 16 -11.94 -6.40 -17.05
N GLN A 17 -12.41 -5.46 -17.88
CA GLN A 17 -11.56 -4.79 -18.87
C GLN A 17 -10.43 -3.99 -18.22
N ILE A 18 -10.72 -3.29 -17.12
CA ILE A 18 -9.70 -2.56 -16.34
C ILE A 18 -8.67 -3.55 -15.81
N MET A 19 -9.11 -4.63 -15.17
CA MET A 19 -8.23 -5.64 -14.57
C MET A 19 -7.37 -6.37 -15.60
N GLU A 20 -7.92 -6.70 -16.77
CA GLU A 20 -7.17 -7.31 -17.86
C GLU A 20 -6.04 -6.39 -18.34
N LYS A 21 -6.32 -5.08 -18.50
CA LYS A 21 -5.29 -4.10 -18.85
C LYS A 21 -4.23 -3.98 -17.76
N THR A 22 -4.62 -3.92 -16.49
CA THR A 22 -3.69 -3.85 -15.37
C THR A 22 -2.75 -5.05 -15.34
N ARG A 23 -3.28 -6.28 -15.54
CA ARG A 23 -2.49 -7.53 -15.57
C ARG A 23 -1.48 -7.59 -16.72
N LYS A 24 -1.71 -6.87 -17.82
CA LYS A 24 -0.74 -6.78 -18.93
C LYS A 24 0.43 -5.84 -18.62
N GLN A 25 0.25 -4.89 -17.70
CA GLN A 25 1.23 -3.84 -17.42
C GLN A 25 1.99 -4.05 -16.11
N TYR A 26 1.36 -4.67 -15.11
CA TYR A 26 1.92 -4.83 -13.77
C TYR A 26 2.05 -6.31 -13.39
N SER A 27 3.05 -6.61 -12.56
CA SER A 27 3.21 -7.95 -12.00
C SER A 27 2.05 -8.31 -11.08
N GLU A 28 1.84 -9.61 -10.89
CA GLU A 28 0.85 -10.12 -9.92
C GLU A 28 1.10 -9.58 -8.51
N THR A 29 2.36 -9.40 -8.13
CA THR A 29 2.73 -8.79 -6.85
C THR A 29 2.17 -7.37 -6.72
N VAL A 30 2.39 -6.50 -7.71
CA VAL A 30 1.88 -5.12 -7.68
C VAL A 30 0.35 -5.12 -7.56
N ILE A 31 -0.33 -5.95 -8.35
CA ILE A 31 -1.79 -6.04 -8.34
C ILE A 31 -2.31 -6.53 -6.99
N ASN A 32 -1.63 -7.54 -6.42
CA ASN A 32 -2.02 -8.10 -5.14
C ASN A 32 -1.84 -7.09 -3.99
N HIS A 33 -0.79 -6.28 -4.01
CA HIS A 33 -0.59 -5.19 -3.04
C HIS A 33 -1.57 -4.02 -3.25
N TRP A 34 -2.02 -3.79 -4.47
CA TRP A 34 -3.05 -2.79 -4.74
C TRP A 34 -4.42 -3.23 -4.19
N GLN A 35 -4.83 -4.47 -4.47
CA GLN A 35 -6.13 -4.99 -4.04
C GLN A 35 -6.17 -5.35 -2.55
N ASN A 36 -5.04 -5.79 -2.00
CA ASN A 36 -4.92 -6.25 -0.61
C ASN A 36 -3.70 -5.59 0.05
N PRO A 37 -3.71 -4.28 0.32
CA PRO A 37 -2.55 -3.62 0.91
C PRO A 37 -2.26 -4.14 2.32
N ARG A 38 -1.01 -4.53 2.55
CA ARG A 38 -0.49 -4.95 3.86
C ARG A 38 -0.25 -3.73 4.71
N ASN A 39 -0.60 -3.79 5.99
CA ASN A 39 -0.28 -2.75 6.96
C ASN A 39 -0.93 -1.38 6.69
N PHE A 40 -2.05 -1.33 5.96
CA PHE A 40 -2.80 -0.10 5.74
C PHE A 40 -3.63 0.28 6.97
N ARG A 41 -2.98 0.80 8.01
CA ARG A 41 -3.58 1.19 9.29
C ARG A 41 -2.69 2.20 10.01
N LYS A 42 -3.29 2.96 10.94
CA LYS A 42 -2.54 3.66 11.98
C LYS A 42 -2.09 2.68 13.07
N ILE A 43 -1.02 3.04 13.76
CA ILE A 43 -0.59 2.35 14.98
C ILE A 43 -0.71 3.33 16.13
N ASP A 44 -1.37 2.91 17.22
CA ASP A 44 -1.47 3.71 18.43
C ASP A 44 -0.16 3.69 19.22
N ASN A 45 0.26 4.86 19.69
CA ASN A 45 1.50 5.10 20.43
C ASN A 45 2.71 4.46 19.72
N PRO A 46 3.03 4.89 18.48
CA PRO A 46 4.18 4.37 17.75
C PRO A 46 5.48 4.93 18.36
N ASP A 47 6.56 4.16 18.27
CA ASP A 47 7.89 4.62 18.66
C ASP A 47 8.48 5.59 17.61
N GLY A 48 8.04 5.45 16.36
CA GLY A 48 8.41 6.36 15.27
C GLY A 48 7.21 6.65 14.37
N HIS A 49 7.07 7.92 13.98
CA HIS A 49 6.03 8.39 13.08
C HIS A 49 6.57 9.49 12.16
N ALA A 50 6.22 9.41 10.88
CA ALA A 50 6.52 10.45 9.91
C ALA A 50 5.35 10.65 8.94
N LYS A 51 5.12 11.90 8.58
CA LYS A 51 4.15 12.32 7.57
C LYS A 51 4.83 13.21 6.54
N VAL A 52 4.77 12.82 5.27
CA VAL A 52 5.42 13.54 4.17
C VAL A 52 4.44 13.70 3.02
N LYS A 53 4.39 14.92 2.46
CA LYS A 53 3.68 15.19 1.21
C LYS A 53 4.69 15.20 0.06
N GLY A 54 4.48 14.32 -0.92
CA GLY A 54 5.32 14.22 -2.10
C GLY A 54 5.07 15.37 -3.09
N PRO A 55 5.97 15.57 -4.07
CA PRO A 55 5.82 16.58 -5.11
C PRO A 55 4.64 16.29 -6.06
N CYS A 56 4.18 15.04 -6.13
CA CYS A 56 2.96 14.65 -6.85
C CYS A 56 1.66 15.12 -6.16
N GLY A 57 1.74 15.57 -4.91
CA GLY A 57 0.58 15.99 -4.11
C GLY A 57 0.06 14.92 -3.15
N ASP A 58 0.42 13.64 -3.34
CA ASP A 58 0.06 12.55 -2.43
C ASP A 58 0.77 12.69 -1.09
N THR A 59 0.08 12.34 0.00
CA THR A 59 0.62 12.34 1.36
C THR A 59 0.76 10.92 1.87
N MET A 60 1.92 10.60 2.44
CA MET A 60 2.20 9.32 3.08
C MET A 60 2.44 9.52 4.58
N GLU A 61 1.73 8.76 5.41
CA GLU A 61 1.97 8.61 6.85
C GLU A 61 2.50 7.20 7.12
N MET A 62 3.59 7.11 7.88
CA MET A 62 4.24 5.85 8.26
C MET A 62 4.41 5.79 9.78
N PHE A 63 4.18 4.61 10.36
CA PHE A 63 4.24 4.34 11.79
C PHE A 63 5.08 3.08 12.04
N ILE A 64 5.92 3.09 13.07
CA ILE A 64 6.71 1.92 13.49
C ILE A 64 6.67 1.72 15.01
N LYS A 65 6.78 0.46 15.43
CA LYS A 65 7.16 0.06 16.79
C LYS A 65 8.44 -0.74 16.75
N MET A 66 9.25 -0.57 17.78
CA MET A 66 10.54 -1.20 17.92
C MET A 66 10.51 -2.22 19.05
N LYS A 67 11.18 -3.35 18.86
CA LYS A 67 11.48 -4.33 19.90
C LYS A 67 12.84 -4.94 19.61
N ASP A 68 13.72 -4.94 20.60
CA ASP A 68 15.07 -5.54 20.50
C ASP A 68 15.81 -5.09 19.21
N GLU A 69 15.83 -3.77 18.97
CA GLU A 69 16.45 -3.09 17.81
C GLU A 69 15.84 -3.41 16.42
N LYS A 70 14.70 -4.11 16.38
CA LYS A 70 13.99 -4.44 15.15
C LYS A 70 12.61 -3.81 15.10
N ILE A 71 12.14 -3.54 13.89
CA ILE A 71 10.77 -3.12 13.64
C ILE A 71 9.84 -4.29 13.93
N SER A 72 9.11 -4.22 15.05
CA SER A 72 8.17 -5.24 15.51
C SER A 72 6.78 -5.07 14.91
N GLU A 73 6.42 -3.83 14.61
CA GLU A 73 5.18 -3.47 13.94
C GLU A 73 5.43 -2.28 13.02
N CYS A 74 4.74 -2.26 11.88
CA CYS A 74 4.68 -1.09 11.02
C CYS A 74 3.29 -0.92 10.43
N GLY A 75 2.94 0.32 10.13
CA GLY A 75 1.67 0.72 9.55
C GLY A 75 1.85 1.91 8.63
N PHE A 76 0.96 2.08 7.67
CA PHE A 76 0.92 3.26 6.83
C PHE A 76 -0.50 3.71 6.51
N GLN A 77 -0.64 4.98 6.16
CA GLN A 77 -1.82 5.55 5.53
C GLN A 77 -1.43 6.51 4.43
N THR A 78 -2.29 6.65 3.42
CA THR A 78 -2.08 7.61 2.34
C THR A 78 -3.42 8.06 1.76
N ASP A 79 -3.46 9.29 1.26
CA ASP A 79 -4.51 9.82 0.39
C ASP A 79 -4.16 9.70 -1.10
N GLY A 80 -3.03 9.04 -1.40
CA GLY A 80 -2.48 8.95 -2.73
C GLY A 80 -3.11 7.90 -3.63
N CYS A 81 -2.63 7.87 -4.86
CA CYS A 81 -3.11 6.96 -5.89
C CYS A 81 -2.73 5.49 -5.63
N ALA A 82 -3.23 4.58 -6.47
CA ALA A 82 -3.00 3.14 -6.37
C ALA A 82 -1.50 2.76 -6.26
N THR A 83 -0.63 3.44 -7.01
CA THR A 83 0.81 3.21 -6.94
C THR A 83 1.39 3.63 -5.59
N THR A 84 0.91 4.73 -5.02
CA THR A 84 1.31 5.18 -3.67
C THR A 84 0.90 4.17 -2.60
N ILE A 85 -0.30 3.58 -2.72
CA ILE A 85 -0.76 2.49 -1.84
C ILE A 85 0.16 1.26 -1.96
N VAL A 86 0.50 0.84 -3.19
CA VAL A 86 1.41 -0.30 -3.41
C VAL A 86 2.77 -0.05 -2.79
N CYS A 87 3.35 1.15 -2.98
CA CYS A 87 4.63 1.53 -2.39
C CYS A 87 4.60 1.46 -0.86
N GLY A 88 3.57 2.03 -0.22
CA GLY A 88 3.44 1.96 1.24
C GLY A 88 3.30 0.52 1.73
N SER A 89 2.53 -0.30 1.01
CA SER A 89 2.33 -1.70 1.35
C SER A 89 3.61 -2.53 1.24
N LEU A 90 4.37 -2.39 0.16
CA LEU A 90 5.64 -3.12 -0.02
C LEU A 90 6.70 -2.65 0.96
N ALA A 91 6.85 -1.33 1.15
CA ALA A 91 7.84 -0.77 2.07
C ALA A 91 7.63 -1.28 3.50
N THR A 92 6.39 -1.29 3.98
CA THR A 92 6.07 -1.80 5.31
C THR A 92 6.25 -3.32 5.42
N GLU A 93 5.82 -4.10 4.42
CA GLU A 93 6.04 -5.55 4.42
C GLU A 93 7.53 -5.92 4.46
N LEU A 94 8.37 -5.24 3.69
CA LEU A 94 9.82 -5.47 3.64
C LEU A 94 10.55 -5.02 4.91
N ALA A 95 10.06 -3.98 5.58
CA ALA A 95 10.66 -3.42 6.78
C ALA A 95 10.42 -4.26 8.05
N LEU A 96 9.35 -5.07 8.09
CA LEU A 96 9.05 -5.91 9.26
C LEU A 96 10.22 -6.84 9.63
N ASN A 97 10.48 -6.93 10.94
CA ASN A 97 11.56 -7.72 11.54
C ASN A 97 12.98 -7.32 11.09
N LYS A 98 13.15 -6.18 10.44
CA LYS A 98 14.46 -5.61 10.09
C LYS A 98 14.92 -4.62 11.16
N SER A 99 16.23 -4.45 11.29
CA SER A 99 16.77 -3.28 12.00
C SER A 99 16.53 -2.01 11.19
N PHE A 100 16.64 -0.85 11.82
CA PHE A 100 16.47 0.44 11.13
C PHE A 100 17.41 0.59 9.93
N THR A 101 18.69 0.25 10.09
CA THR A 101 19.69 0.32 9.01
C THR A 101 19.35 -0.62 7.84
N GLN A 102 18.89 -1.83 8.14
CA GLN A 102 18.47 -2.78 7.10
C GLN A 102 17.25 -2.27 6.35
N ALA A 103 16.23 -1.77 7.08
CA ALA A 103 15.03 -1.20 6.47
C ALA A 103 15.38 0.01 5.59
N LEU A 104 16.23 0.92 6.06
CA LEU A 104 16.69 2.09 5.31
C LEU A 104 17.43 1.68 4.02
N GLY A 105 18.27 0.65 4.08
CA GLY A 105 19.00 0.13 2.93
C GLY A 105 18.10 -0.48 1.84
N LEU A 106 16.92 -1.00 2.20
CA LEU A 106 15.95 -1.56 1.25
C LEU A 106 15.22 -0.48 0.45
N ILE A 107 15.05 0.73 1.02
CA ILE A 107 14.23 1.81 0.44
C ILE A 107 15.04 2.98 -0.13
N SER A 108 16.37 2.97 0.03
CA SER A 108 17.27 4.01 -0.46
C SER A 108 18.06 3.60 -1.71
N ALA A 109 17.69 2.48 -2.33
CA ALA A 109 18.34 1.93 -3.52
C ALA A 109 17.83 2.57 -4.82
#